data_AF-A0A2E5WCU3-F1
#
_entry.id   AF-A0A2E5WCU3-F1
#
_cell.length_a   1.000
_cell.length_b   1.000
_cell.length_c   1.000
_cell.angle_alpha   90.00
_cell.angle_beta   90.00
_cell.angle_gamma   90.00
#
_symmetry.space_group_name_H-M   'P 1'
#
loop_
_entity.id
_entity.type
_entity.pdbx_description
1 polymer ?
#
loop_
_entity_poly.entity_id
_entity_poly.type
_entity_poly.pdbx_seq_one_letter_code
_entity_poly.pdbx_strand_id
1 'polypeptide(L)'
;MTDRPDDWRRLISKVREIYPGPLTCAANWWGDYDVVEFWDELDYIGINAFFPLTLEEEATDLATLLAGARAVANQIETVHKRTGKPLLLTEVGFRSVRGATVKPWEWP
;
A
#
# COMPACT_ATOMS: atom_id res chain seq x y z
N MET A 1 -2.23 -11.62 -3.39
CA MET A 1 -3.31 -11.19 -4.32
C MET A 1 -3.01 -11.54 -5.79
N THR A 2 -1.75 -11.81 -6.10
CA THR A 2 -1.21 -11.99 -7.45
C THR A 2 -1.35 -13.41 -8.00
N ASP A 3 -1.44 -14.44 -7.16
CA ASP A 3 -1.45 -15.84 -7.62
C ASP A 3 -2.75 -16.27 -8.33
N ARG A 4 -3.85 -15.53 -8.13
CA ARG A 4 -5.18 -15.89 -8.65
C ARG A 4 -5.98 -14.67 -9.14
N PRO A 5 -5.47 -13.93 -10.14
CA PRO A 5 -6.08 -12.67 -10.56
C PRO A 5 -7.51 -12.86 -11.10
N ASP A 6 -7.80 -14.00 -11.75
CA ASP A 6 -9.14 -14.29 -12.29
C ASP A 6 -10.19 -14.56 -11.21
N ASP A 7 -9.80 -15.23 -10.11
CA ASP A 7 -10.68 -15.43 -8.97
C ASP A 7 -11.04 -14.08 -8.32
N TRP A 8 -10.06 -13.17 -8.23
CA TRP A 8 -10.28 -11.80 -7.74
C TRP A 8 -11.22 -11.01 -8.65
N ARG A 9 -11.03 -11.03 -9.97
CA ARG A 9 -11.94 -10.37 -10.92
C ARG A 9 -13.36 -10.91 -10.78
N ARG A 10 -13.53 -12.23 -10.67
CA ARG A 10 -14.84 -12.85 -10.45
C ARG A 10 -15.48 -12.40 -9.13
N LEU A 11 -14.70 -12.29 -8.06
CA LEU A 11 -15.18 -11.78 -6.78
C LEU A 11 -15.61 -10.31 -6.88
N ILE A 12 -14.77 -9.46 -7.48
CA ILE A 12 -15.06 -8.03 -7.66
C ILE A 12 -16.36 -7.85 -8.45
N SER A 13 -16.53 -8.57 -9.55
CA SER A 13 -17.75 -8.54 -10.35
C SER A 13 -19.01 -8.86 -9.52
N LYS A 14 -18.97 -9.94 -8.70
CA LYS A 14 -20.08 -10.29 -7.81
C LYS A 14 -20.37 -9.24 -6.74
N VAL A 15 -19.34 -8.60 -6.20
CA VAL A 15 -19.51 -7.51 -5.22
C VAL A 15 -20.19 -6.30 -5.86
N ARG A 16 -19.83 -5.96 -7.11
CA ARG A 16 -20.43 -4.84 -7.85
C ARG A 16 -21.92 -5.04 -8.16
N GLU A 17 -22.39 -6.28 -8.28
CA GLU A 17 -23.82 -6.59 -8.45
C GLU A 17 -24.68 -6.10 -7.27
N ILE A 18 -24.12 -6.04 -6.07
CA ILE A 18 -24.84 -5.72 -4.83
C ILE A 18 -24.38 -4.42 -4.16
N TYR A 19 -23.23 -3.88 -4.55
CA TYR A 19 -22.66 -2.66 -3.98
C TYR A 19 -22.21 -1.69 -5.10
N PRO A 20 -22.97 -0.59 -5.32
CA PRO A 20 -22.66 0.37 -6.38
C PRO A 20 -21.62 1.42 -5.96
N GLY A 21 -21.17 1.41 -4.71
CA GLY A 21 -20.21 2.38 -4.19
C GLY A 21 -18.77 2.08 -4.58
N PRO A 22 -17.83 2.95 -4.15
CA PRO A 22 -16.43 2.80 -4.48
C PRO A 22 -15.79 1.56 -3.84
N LEU A 23 -14.98 0.83 -4.62
CA LEU A 23 -14.35 -0.42 -4.20
C LEU A 23 -12.83 -0.35 -4.33
N THR A 24 -12.14 -0.98 -3.38
CA THR A 24 -10.69 -1.15 -3.38
C THR A 24 -10.31 -2.48 -2.74
N CYS A 25 -9.04 -2.84 -2.88
CA CYS A 25 -8.40 -3.95 -2.15
C CYS A 25 -7.17 -3.41 -1.42
N ALA A 26 -6.94 -3.89 -0.20
CA ALA A 26 -5.79 -3.52 0.61
C ALA A 26 -4.59 -4.44 0.29
N ALA A 27 -3.71 -4.03 -0.62
CA ALA A 27 -2.51 -4.77 -0.97
C ALA A 27 -1.36 -4.44 0.00
N ASN A 28 -0.54 -5.43 0.33
CA ASN A 28 0.57 -5.25 1.26
C ASN A 28 1.74 -4.49 0.61
N TRP A 29 2.49 -3.72 1.40
CA TRP A 29 3.62 -2.90 0.93
C TRP A 29 4.83 -3.72 0.44
N TRP A 30 4.98 -4.98 0.90
CA TRP A 30 6.09 -5.88 0.53
C TRP A 30 5.92 -6.47 -0.89
N GLY A 31 5.58 -5.63 -1.87
CA GLY A 31 5.58 -6.00 -3.30
C GLY A 31 4.32 -6.66 -3.83
N ASP A 32 3.18 -6.60 -3.13
CA ASP A 32 1.90 -7.02 -3.73
C ASP A 32 1.27 -5.90 -4.57
N TYR A 33 1.33 -4.67 -4.07
CA TYR A 33 0.55 -3.55 -4.61
C TYR A 33 0.96 -3.10 -6.02
N ASP A 34 2.22 -3.31 -6.41
CA ASP A 34 2.81 -2.90 -7.67
C ASP A 34 2.68 -3.95 -8.79
N VAL A 35 2.14 -5.13 -8.50
CA VAL A 35 1.96 -6.22 -9.47
C VAL A 35 0.54 -6.77 -9.51
N VAL A 36 -0.39 -6.24 -8.70
CA VAL A 36 -1.82 -6.56 -8.81
C VAL A 36 -2.35 -6.15 -10.19
N GLU A 37 -2.84 -7.14 -10.94
CA GLU A 37 -3.26 -6.98 -12.33
C GLU A 37 -4.69 -6.46 -12.50
N PHE A 38 -5.51 -6.53 -11.44
CA PHE A 38 -6.95 -6.22 -11.49
C PHE A 38 -7.31 -4.84 -10.91
N TRP A 39 -6.33 -3.92 -10.79
CA TRP A 39 -6.60 -2.54 -10.36
C TRP A 39 -7.57 -1.80 -11.30
N ASP A 40 -7.67 -2.23 -12.56
CA ASP A 40 -8.58 -1.69 -13.56
C ASP A 40 -10.06 -1.87 -13.18
N GLU A 41 -10.40 -2.94 -12.47
CA GLU A 41 -11.76 -3.28 -11.98
C GLU A 41 -12.16 -2.55 -10.68
N LEU A 42 -11.19 -1.86 -10.05
CA LEU A 42 -11.35 -1.15 -8.79
C LEU A 42 -11.35 0.37 -9.00
N ASP A 43 -11.87 1.10 -8.01
CA ASP A 43 -11.91 2.58 -8.07
C ASP A 43 -10.65 3.21 -7.50
N TYR A 44 -10.01 2.53 -6.55
CA TYR A 44 -8.76 2.97 -5.92
C TYR A 44 -7.71 1.87 -5.92
N ILE A 45 -6.45 2.28 -5.89
CA ILE A 45 -5.34 1.44 -5.41
C ILE A 45 -5.33 1.54 -3.88
N GLY A 46 -5.48 0.42 -3.17
CA GLY A 46 -5.37 0.37 -1.72
C GLY A 46 -4.03 -0.24 -1.28
N ILE A 47 -3.31 0.45 -0.39
CA ILE A 47 -2.00 0.00 0.11
C ILE A 47 -1.97 0.01 1.64
N ASN A 48 -1.63 -1.13 2.24
CA ASN A 48 -1.22 -1.23 3.63
C ASN A 48 0.23 -0.77 3.76
N ALA A 49 0.42 0.53 3.98
CA ALA A 49 1.66 1.27 3.78
C ALA A 49 2.59 1.26 5.00
N PHE A 50 2.94 0.07 5.50
CA PHE A 50 3.95 -0.11 6.55
C PHE A 50 5.37 -0.17 5.96
N PHE A 51 5.74 0.82 5.14
CA PHE A 51 7.09 0.89 4.56
C PHE A 51 8.12 1.36 5.61
N PRO A 52 9.33 0.77 5.66
CA PRO A 52 10.46 1.36 6.36
C PRO A 52 10.71 2.79 5.86
N LEU A 53 10.92 3.73 6.78
CA LEU A 53 11.39 5.08 6.46
C LEU A 53 12.91 5.17 6.50
N THR A 54 13.57 4.23 7.16
CA THR A 54 15.03 4.16 7.27
C THR A 54 15.46 2.72 7.50
N LEU A 55 16.72 2.42 7.18
CA LEU A 55 17.38 1.17 7.55
C LEU A 55 18.29 1.35 8.77
N GLU A 56 18.46 2.59 9.24
CA GLU A 56 19.28 2.92 10.40
C GLU A 56 18.43 2.80 11.67
N GLU A 57 18.75 1.83 12.53
CA GLU A 57 17.98 1.54 13.76
C GLU A 57 17.88 2.72 14.73
N GLU A 58 18.90 3.58 14.72
CA GLU A 58 19.02 4.73 15.62
C GLU A 58 18.62 6.06 14.97
N ALA A 59 18.19 6.05 13.70
CA ALA A 59 17.78 7.28 13.03
C ALA A 59 16.45 7.80 13.60
N THR A 60 16.58 8.84 14.43
CA THR A 60 15.44 9.58 15.01
C THR A 60 15.30 10.99 14.47
N ASP A 61 16.25 11.46 13.64
CA ASP A 61 16.20 12.83 13.13
C ASP A 61 15.13 12.97 12.05
N LEU A 62 14.46 14.13 12.06
CA LEU A 62 13.34 14.39 11.18
C LEU A 62 13.74 14.42 9.70
N ALA A 63 14.96 14.86 9.37
CA ALA A 63 15.39 15.00 7.98
C ALA A 63 15.52 13.64 7.30
N THR A 64 16.14 12.67 7.98
CA THR A 64 16.25 11.28 7.52
C THR A 64 14.88 10.65 7.32
N LEU A 65 13.99 10.79 8.30
CA LEU A 65 12.64 10.22 8.21
C LEU A 65 11.80 10.85 7.10
N LEU A 66 11.92 12.16 6.88
CA LEU A 66 11.25 12.85 5.78
C LEU A 66 11.79 12.42 4.41
N ALA A 67 13.10 12.19 4.29
CA ALA A 67 13.71 11.68 3.06
C ALA A 67 13.18 10.26 2.74
N GLY A 68 13.11 9.39 3.74
CA GLY A 68 12.50 8.06 3.61
C GLY A 68 11.03 8.10 3.21
N ALA A 69 10.22 8.93 3.89
CA ALA A 69 8.81 9.10 3.56
C ALA A 69 8.62 9.64 2.12
N ARG A 70 9.50 10.52 1.65
CA ARG A 70 9.50 11.01 0.26
C ARG A 70 9.84 9.89 -0.72
N ALA A 71 10.81 9.04 -0.41
CA ALA A 71 11.16 7.89 -1.24
C ALA A 71 9.98 6.91 -1.37
N VAL A 72 9.32 6.58 -0.26
CA VAL A 72 8.10 5.77 -0.23
C VAL A 72 6.99 6.42 -1.09
N ALA A 73 6.74 7.72 -0.91
CA ALA A 73 5.75 8.45 -1.68
C ALA A 73 6.03 8.39 -3.19
N ASN A 74 7.28 8.55 -3.60
CA ASN A 74 7.69 8.44 -5.01
C ASN A 74 7.49 7.01 -5.54
N GLN A 75 7.78 5.99 -4.73
CA GLN A 75 7.60 4.59 -5.10
C GLN A 75 6.12 4.26 -5.34
N ILE A 76 5.23 4.65 -4.43
CA ILE A 76 3.78 4.40 -4.59
C ILE A 76 3.17 5.22 -5.74
N GLU A 77 3.70 6.41 -6.04
CA GLU A 77 3.27 7.26 -7.16
C GLU A 77 3.45 6.56 -8.51
N THR A 78 4.44 5.67 -8.65
CA THR A 78 4.64 4.91 -9.90
C THR A 78 3.43 4.06 -10.27
N VAL A 79 2.73 3.50 -9.27
CA VAL A 79 1.55 2.67 -9.47
C VAL A 79 0.35 3.52 -9.88
N HIS A 80 0.19 4.70 -9.26
CA HIS A 80 -0.78 5.70 -9.71
C HIS A 80 -0.53 6.09 -11.17
N LYS A 81 0.71 6.45 -11.53
CA LYS A 81 1.08 6.85 -12.89
C LYS A 81 0.80 5.75 -13.93
N ARG A 82 1.04 4.49 -13.58
CA ARG A 82 0.82 3.35 -14.47
C ARG A 82 -0.65 3.00 -14.69
N THR A 83 -1.49 3.13 -13.65
CA THR A 83 -2.89 2.69 -13.69
C THR A 83 -3.88 3.84 -13.94
N GLY A 84 -3.48 5.08 -13.66
CA GLY A 84 -4.35 6.26 -13.66
C GLY A 84 -5.36 6.31 -12.50
N LYS A 85 -5.35 5.32 -11.60
CA LYS A 85 -6.32 5.21 -10.50
C LYS A 85 -5.87 6.05 -9.29
N PRO A 86 -6.79 6.71 -8.57
CA PRO A 86 -6.45 7.36 -7.30
C PRO A 86 -5.95 6.35 -6.26
N LEU A 87 -5.10 6.82 -5.34
CA LEU A 87 -4.44 5.97 -4.34
C LEU A 87 -4.98 6.26 -2.94
N LEU A 88 -5.20 5.19 -2.17
CA LEU A 88 -5.60 5.24 -0.77
C LEU A 88 -4.59 4.45 0.08
N LEU A 89 -4.05 5.07 1.12
CA LEU A 89 -3.36 4.35 2.18
C LEU A 89 -4.42 3.72 3.06
N THR A 90 -4.70 2.43 2.86
CA THR A 90 -5.73 1.70 3.61
C THR A 90 -5.30 1.51 5.06
N GLU A 91 -4.00 1.34 5.29
CA GLU A 91 -3.37 1.34 6.59
C GLU A 91 -2.05 2.11 6.52
N VAL A 92 -1.74 2.88 7.58
CA VAL A 92 -0.45 3.53 7.77
C VAL A 92 -0.28 3.80 9.26
N GLY A 93 0.90 3.57 9.81
CA GLY A 93 1.14 3.82 11.22
C GLY A 93 2.54 3.43 11.66
N PHE A 94 2.99 4.10 12.72
CA PHE A 94 4.24 3.85 13.41
C PHE A 94 3.96 3.82 14.91
N ARG A 95 4.46 2.80 15.60
CA ARG A 95 4.34 2.69 17.05
C ARG A 95 5.33 3.64 17.73
N SER A 96 5.00 4.09 18.95
CA SER A 96 5.90 4.88 19.80
C SER A 96 6.94 3.99 20.50
N VAL A 97 7.73 3.24 19.71
CA VAL A 97 8.81 2.36 20.19
C VAL A 97 10.05 2.54 19.33
N ARG A 98 11.23 2.23 19.89
CA ARG A 98 12.49 2.21 19.14
C ARG A 98 12.39 1.22 17.96
N GLY A 99 12.93 1.60 16.81
CA GLY A 99 12.94 0.76 15.60
C GLY A 99 11.64 0.73 14.81
N ALA A 100 10.56 1.41 15.26
CA ALA A 100 9.28 1.43 14.54
C ALA A 100 9.38 2.03 13.13
N THR A 101 10.34 2.93 12.88
CA THR A 101 10.61 3.51 11.56
C THR A 101 11.38 2.58 10.62
N VAL A 102 11.97 1.50 11.14
CA VAL A 102 12.65 0.45 10.37
C VAL A 102 11.72 -0.73 10.09
N LYS A 103 10.93 -1.14 11.09
CA LYS A 103 9.99 -2.26 11.00
C LYS A 103 8.58 -1.88 11.49
N PRO A 104 7.87 -0.99 10.78
CA PRO A 104 6.54 -0.53 11.22
C PRO A 104 5.46 -1.62 11.27
N TRP A 105 5.64 -2.72 10.53
CA TRP A 105 4.71 -3.87 10.55
C TRP A 105 4.92 -4.82 11.73
N GLU A 106 6.01 -4.69 12.49
CA GLU A 106 6.36 -5.65 13.54
C GLU A 106 5.44 -5.50 14.76
N TRP A 107 4.65 -6.55 14.97
CA TRP A 107 3.79 -6.73 16.14
C TRP A 107 4.43 -7.76 17.08
N PRO A 108 4.28 -7.63 18.42
CA PRO A 108 4.84 -8.60 19.37
C PRO A 108 4.31 -10.02 19.18
#